data_AF-A0A6L3V3B2-F1
#
_entry.id   AF-A0A6L3V3B2-F1
#
_cell.length_a   1.000
_cell.length_b   1.000
_cell.length_c   1.000
_cell.angle_alpha   90.00
_cell.angle_beta   90.00
_cell.angle_gamma   90.00
#
_symmetry.space_group_name_H-M   'P 1'
#
loop_
_entity.id
_entity.type
_entity.pdbx_description
1 polymer ?
#
loop_
_entity_poly.entity_id
_entity_poly.type
_entity_poly.pdbx_seq_one_letter_code
_entity_poly.pdbx_strand_id
1 'polypeptide(L)'
;MPRVNTTMPDSYGLSLTVYVPTASEANPIETGDILSWSTTSGYSAVPAGAGDAIQLRAKHPVTDPLEPLGVHAFGFSRVERLPFEGTAPALGDSVTADGKGGVTTAGDANGSRVLYVDVAAGLVDVALP
;
A
#
# COMPACT_ATOMS: atom_id res chain seq x y z
N MET A 1 24.94 21.45 16.64
CA MET A 1 24.60 20.04 16.89
C MET A 1 23.51 19.64 15.91
N PRO A 2 23.71 18.65 15.03
CA PRO A 2 22.62 18.21 14.16
C PRO A 2 21.53 17.60 15.03
N ARG A 3 20.28 18.03 14.84
CA ARG A 3 19.13 17.47 15.55
C ARG A 3 19.00 16.00 15.13
N VAL A 4 19.35 15.09 16.02
CA VAL A 4 19.02 13.67 15.87
C VAL A 4 17.52 13.57 16.05
N ASN A 5 16.78 13.57 14.94
CA ASN A 5 15.35 13.27 14.96
C ASN A 5 15.19 11.75 14.87
N THR A 6 15.38 11.06 15.99
CA THR A 6 15.09 9.63 16.12
C THR A 6 13.58 9.43 16.10
N THR A 7 12.97 9.48 14.91
CA THR A 7 11.61 8.99 14.71
C THR A 7 11.70 7.55 14.23
N MET A 8 11.48 6.59 15.12
CA MET A 8 11.34 5.17 14.77
C MET A 8 10.59 4.51 15.93
N PRO A 9 9.38 3.97 15.71
CA PRO A 9 9.27 2.55 15.42
C PRO A 9 8.21 2.10 14.37
N ASP A 10 7.34 2.96 13.82
CA ASP A 10 6.48 2.65 12.65
C ASP A 10 5.86 3.92 11.97
N SER A 11 6.51 5.06 12.21
CA SER A 11 5.98 6.39 12.62
C SER A 11 4.65 6.98 12.13
N TYR A 12 3.79 6.32 11.35
CA TYR A 12 2.38 6.69 11.28
C TYR A 12 1.42 5.48 11.30
N GLY A 13 1.89 4.22 11.47
CA GLY A 13 1.07 3.11 11.95
C GLY A 13 1.57 1.70 11.63
N LEU A 14 0.75 0.69 11.97
CA LEU A 14 1.19 -0.67 12.31
C LEU A 14 2.12 -1.30 11.27
N SER A 15 3.38 -1.51 11.66
CA SER A 15 4.34 -2.29 10.86
C SER A 15 4.29 -3.77 11.21
N LEU A 16 4.23 -4.62 10.19
CA LEU A 16 4.28 -6.08 10.31
C LEU A 16 5.41 -6.68 9.47
N THR A 17 5.80 -7.89 9.80
CA THR A 17 6.71 -8.70 8.99
C THR A 17 5.93 -9.85 8.38
N VAL A 18 6.01 -9.99 7.06
CA VAL A 18 5.27 -11.00 6.27
C VAL A 18 6.20 -11.65 5.26
N TYR A 19 5.83 -12.85 4.78
CA TYR A 19 6.48 -13.46 3.62
C TYR A 19 5.71 -13.16 2.35
N VAL A 20 6.41 -13.02 1.21
CA VAL A 20 5.79 -12.88 -0.11
C VAL A 20 6.30 -14.02 -0.99
N PRO A 21 5.61 -15.18 -1.03
CA PRO A 21 6.08 -16.36 -1.75
C PRO A 21 6.24 -16.16 -3.26
N THR A 22 5.62 -15.12 -3.81
CA THR A 22 5.69 -14.75 -5.22
C THR A 22 6.87 -13.84 -5.55
N ALA A 23 7.57 -13.30 -4.55
CA ALA A 23 8.76 -12.48 -4.74
C ALA A 23 9.85 -13.33 -5.40
N SER A 24 10.50 -12.78 -6.43
CA SER A 24 11.61 -13.43 -7.14
C SER A 24 12.44 -12.37 -7.85
N GLU A 25 13.63 -12.70 -8.34
CA GLU A 25 14.41 -11.76 -9.18
C GLU A 25 13.64 -11.31 -10.44
N ALA A 26 12.76 -12.17 -10.98
CA ALA A 26 11.94 -11.85 -12.14
C ALA A 26 10.70 -10.99 -11.79
N ASN A 27 10.23 -11.05 -10.55
CA ASN A 27 9.09 -10.32 -10.03
C ASN A 27 9.45 -9.81 -8.62
N PRO A 28 10.32 -8.78 -8.54
CA PRO A 28 10.67 -8.20 -7.26
C PRO A 28 9.44 -7.55 -6.64
N ILE A 29 9.39 -7.52 -5.31
CA ILE A 29 8.50 -6.60 -4.59
C ILE A 29 9.31 -5.35 -4.35
N GLU A 30 8.83 -4.22 -4.84
CA GLU A 30 9.51 -2.94 -4.71
C GLU A 30 8.99 -2.15 -3.51
N THR A 31 9.78 -1.16 -3.09
CA THR A 31 9.35 -0.26 -2.01
C THR A 31 8.12 0.54 -2.45
N GLY A 32 7.08 0.51 -1.62
CA GLY A 32 5.85 1.25 -1.87
C GLY A 32 4.77 0.46 -2.60
N ASP A 33 5.06 -0.77 -3.04
CA ASP A 33 4.08 -1.65 -3.68
C ASP A 33 2.88 -1.92 -2.78
N ILE A 34 1.71 -1.97 -3.42
CA ILE A 34 0.44 -2.24 -2.77
C ILE A 34 0.21 -3.74 -2.72
N LEU A 35 -0.06 -4.26 -1.52
CA LEU A 35 -0.20 -5.68 -1.25
C LEU A 35 -1.54 -5.97 -0.58
N SER A 36 -2.01 -7.21 -0.75
CA SER A 36 -3.16 -7.78 -0.06
C SER A 36 -2.75 -9.04 0.72
N TRP A 37 -3.56 -9.43 1.70
CA TRP A 37 -3.32 -10.66 2.44
C TRP A 37 -3.53 -11.89 1.56
N SER A 38 -2.58 -12.82 1.62
CA SER A 38 -2.76 -14.13 0.97
C SER A 38 -3.87 -14.92 1.66
N THR A 39 -4.73 -15.56 0.87
CA THR A 39 -5.76 -16.48 1.36
C THR A 39 -5.29 -17.93 1.41
N THR A 40 -4.09 -18.23 0.91
CA THR A 40 -3.57 -19.59 0.76
C THR A 40 -2.53 -19.96 1.82
N SER A 41 -1.90 -18.98 2.47
CA SER A 41 -0.90 -19.21 3.52
C SER A 41 -0.97 -18.16 4.63
N GLY A 42 -0.80 -18.61 5.88
CA GLY A 42 -0.75 -17.71 7.03
C GLY A 42 0.50 -16.84 7.03
N TYR A 43 0.37 -15.58 7.46
CA TYR A 43 1.46 -14.61 7.55
C TYR A 43 2.17 -14.30 6.22
N SER A 44 1.39 -14.30 5.13
CA SER A 44 1.92 -13.98 3.80
C SER A 44 1.07 -12.97 3.06
N ALA A 45 1.72 -12.19 2.21
CA ALA A 45 1.10 -11.18 1.37
C ALA A 45 1.37 -11.49 -0.11
N VAL A 46 0.54 -10.93 -0.98
CA VAL A 46 0.68 -11.00 -2.43
C VAL A 46 0.50 -9.60 -3.03
N PRO A 47 1.09 -9.32 -4.21
CA PRO A 47 0.79 -8.10 -4.96
C PRO A 47 -0.72 -7.94 -5.17
N ALA A 48 -1.26 -6.76 -4.87
CA ALA A 48 -2.67 -6.49 -5.05
C ALA A 48 -3.01 -6.40 -6.56
N GLY A 49 -4.01 -7.17 -6.98
CA GLY A 49 -4.57 -7.09 -8.32
C GLY A 49 -5.43 -5.85 -8.51
N ALA A 50 -5.76 -5.54 -9.77
CA ALA A 50 -6.69 -4.45 -10.06
C ALA A 50 -8.07 -4.74 -9.44
N GLY A 51 -8.58 -3.79 -8.65
CA GLY A 51 -9.84 -3.92 -7.92
C GLY A 51 -9.72 -4.50 -6.51
N ASP A 52 -8.53 -4.97 -6.10
CA ASP A 52 -8.34 -5.49 -4.75
C ASP A 52 -8.33 -4.37 -3.70
N ALA A 53 -8.73 -4.75 -2.49
CA ALA A 53 -8.63 -3.89 -1.32
C ALA A 53 -7.15 -3.67 -0.94
N ILE A 54 -6.81 -2.41 -0.67
CA ILE A 54 -5.47 -1.98 -0.27
C ILE A 54 -5.31 -2.27 1.23
N GLN A 55 -4.51 -3.27 1.58
CA GLN A 55 -4.37 -3.72 2.97
C GLN A 55 -2.96 -3.53 3.52
N LEU A 56 -1.96 -3.62 2.65
CA LEU A 56 -0.55 -3.61 3.03
C LEU A 56 0.25 -2.74 2.04
N ARG A 57 1.36 -2.15 2.51
CA ARG A 57 2.32 -1.44 1.67
C ARG A 57 3.76 -1.85 1.99
N ALA A 58 4.53 -2.21 0.97
CA ALA A 58 5.92 -2.64 1.14
C ALA A 58 6.84 -1.49 1.59
N LYS A 59 7.73 -1.75 2.56
CA LYS A 59 8.67 -0.75 3.11
C LYS A 59 10.06 -0.80 2.51
N HIS A 60 10.44 -1.96 1.99
CA HIS A 60 11.75 -2.23 1.40
C HIS A 60 11.59 -3.26 0.28
N PRO A 61 12.55 -3.33 -0.66
CA PRO A 61 12.44 -4.27 -1.76
C PRO A 61 12.86 -5.67 -1.32
N VAL A 62 12.24 -6.70 -1.89
CA VAL A 62 12.58 -8.11 -1.66
C VAL A 62 12.55 -8.88 -2.99
N THR A 63 13.59 -9.67 -3.23
CA THR A 63 13.75 -10.51 -4.43
C THR A 63 13.78 -12.01 -4.14
N ASP A 64 13.72 -12.41 -2.87
CA ASP A 64 13.71 -13.81 -2.44
C ASP A 64 12.40 -14.11 -1.69
N PRO A 65 11.66 -15.19 -2.04
CA PRO A 65 10.42 -15.54 -1.36
C PRO A 65 10.59 -15.91 0.12
N LEU A 66 11.82 -16.23 0.56
CA LEU A 66 12.16 -16.57 1.94
C LEU A 66 12.69 -15.36 2.74
N GLU A 67 12.89 -14.22 2.09
CA GLU A 67 13.32 -13.01 2.80
C GLU A 67 12.09 -12.33 3.44
N PRO A 68 12.15 -12.00 4.73
CA PRO A 68 11.05 -11.33 5.41
C PRO A 68 10.85 -9.90 4.88
N LEU A 69 9.63 -9.59 4.45
CA LEU A 69 9.24 -8.25 4.01
C LEU A 69 8.61 -7.47 5.18
N GLY A 70 9.04 -6.22 5.33
CA GLY A 70 8.42 -5.26 6.22
C GLY A 70 7.29 -4.55 5.50
N VAL A 71 6.09 -4.54 6.08
CA VAL A 71 4.91 -3.90 5.49
C VAL A 71 4.25 -2.95 6.48
N HIS A 72 3.63 -1.88 5.98
CA HIS A 72 2.63 -1.11 6.72
C HIS A 72 1.27 -1.76 6.53
N ALA A 73 0.59 -2.07 7.63
CA ALA A 73 -0.76 -2.61 7.62
C ALA A 73 -1.79 -1.48 7.81
N PHE A 74 -2.67 -1.35 6.84
CA PHE A 74 -3.82 -0.45 6.92
C PHE A 74 -4.94 -1.11 7.74
N GLY A 75 -5.71 -0.29 8.46
CA GLY A 75 -6.60 -0.72 9.57
C GLY A 75 -6.33 0.00 10.89
N PHE A 76 -5.11 0.53 11.04
CA PHE A 76 -4.63 1.20 12.26
C PHE A 76 -3.97 2.55 11.98
N SER A 77 -3.43 2.77 10.77
CA SER A 77 -3.09 4.08 10.20
C SER A 77 -4.11 4.49 9.14
N ARG A 78 -4.58 5.73 9.20
CA ARG A 78 -5.81 6.14 8.51
C ARG A 78 -5.61 7.05 7.31
N VAL A 79 -4.40 7.45 6.92
CA VAL A 79 -4.22 8.29 5.72
C VAL A 79 -2.89 7.99 5.06
N GLU A 80 -2.91 7.62 3.78
CA GLU A 80 -1.74 7.37 2.96
C GLU A 80 -1.80 8.17 1.65
N ARG A 81 -0.65 8.66 1.20
CA ARG A 81 -0.51 9.29 -0.12
C ARG A 81 -0.16 8.24 -1.17
N LEU A 82 -1.03 8.04 -2.14
CA LEU A 82 -0.91 7.02 -3.18
C LEU A 82 -0.93 7.64 -4.58
N PRO A 83 -0.19 7.08 -5.54
CA PRO A 83 -0.26 7.52 -6.93
C PRO A 83 -1.54 7.02 -7.60
N PHE A 84 -2.01 7.75 -8.59
CA PHE A 84 -3.07 7.28 -9.50
C PHE A 84 -2.67 7.56 -10.95
N GLU A 85 -3.14 6.73 -11.87
CA GLU A 85 -3.01 6.97 -13.31
C GLU A 85 -4.36 7.29 -13.95
N GLY A 86 -4.36 8.22 -14.91
CA GLY A 86 -5.56 8.54 -15.69
C GLY A 86 -6.52 9.48 -14.97
N THR A 87 -7.78 9.05 -14.80
CA THR A 87 -8.81 9.90 -14.22
C THR A 87 -8.63 9.97 -12.71
N ALA A 88 -8.46 11.19 -12.18
CA ALA A 88 -8.31 11.41 -10.75
C ALA A 88 -9.59 11.00 -9.99
N PRO A 89 -9.46 10.21 -8.90
CA PRO A 89 -10.56 10.00 -7.96
C PRO A 89 -11.09 11.32 -7.42
N ALA A 90 -12.40 11.42 -7.19
CA ALA A 90 -12.99 12.60 -6.57
C ALA A 90 -12.87 12.57 -5.05
N LEU A 91 -12.98 13.74 -4.42
CA LEU A 91 -13.01 13.84 -2.96
C LEU A 91 -14.20 13.04 -2.40
N GLY A 92 -13.92 12.16 -1.44
CA GLY A 92 -14.92 11.30 -0.82
C GLY A 92 -15.14 9.96 -1.52
N ASP A 93 -14.55 9.72 -2.70
CA ASP A 93 -14.62 8.42 -3.38
C ASP A 93 -13.93 7.33 -2.56
N SER A 94 -14.36 6.09 -2.77
CA SER A 94 -13.59 4.90 -2.39
C SER A 94 -12.62 4.53 -3.50
N VAL A 95 -11.50 3.91 -3.15
CA VAL A 95 -10.46 3.49 -4.07
C VAL A 95 -10.07 2.03 -3.89
N THR A 96 -9.55 1.44 -4.94
CA THR A 96 -8.98 0.07 -4.99
C THR A 96 -7.62 0.12 -5.67
N ALA A 97 -6.82 -0.94 -5.53
CA ALA A 97 -5.57 -1.05 -6.27
C ALA A 97 -5.82 -1.05 -7.78
N ASP A 98 -4.94 -0.41 -8.55
CA ASP A 98 -5.01 -0.40 -10.01
C ASP A 98 -4.26 -1.58 -10.68
N GLY A 99 -3.56 -2.40 -9.88
CA GLY A 99 -2.72 -3.50 -10.35
C GLY A 99 -1.36 -3.08 -10.92
N LYS A 100 -0.99 -1.80 -10.80
CA LYS A 100 0.27 -1.21 -11.29
C LYS A 100 1.03 -0.43 -10.21
N GLY A 101 0.61 -0.54 -8.95
CA GLY A 101 1.22 0.16 -7.82
C GLY A 101 0.57 1.50 -7.46
N GLY A 102 -0.57 1.83 -8.07
CA GLY A 102 -1.38 2.99 -7.76
C GLY A 102 -2.82 2.64 -7.39
N VAL A 103 -3.68 3.64 -7.43
CA VAL A 103 -5.10 3.50 -7.07
C VAL A 103 -6.03 3.98 -8.17
N THR A 104 -7.22 3.38 -8.19
CA THR A 104 -8.33 3.78 -9.05
C THR A 104 -9.63 3.85 -8.24
N THR A 105 -10.61 4.61 -8.73
CA THR A 105 -11.93 4.71 -8.08
C THR A 105 -12.59 3.33 -8.01
N ALA A 106 -13.05 2.96 -6.82
CA ALA A 106 -13.75 1.71 -6.58
C ALA A 106 -15.17 1.76 -7.15
N GLY A 107 -15.66 0.64 -7.69
CA GLY A 107 -17.05 0.51 -8.11
C GLY A 107 -18.04 0.48 -6.94
N ASP A 108 -17.61 -0.04 -5.80
CA ASP A 108 -18.39 -0.18 -4.57
C ASP A 108 -17.68 0.47 -3.37
N ALA A 109 -18.46 0.91 -2.37
CA ALA A 109 -17.92 1.46 -1.13
C ALA A 109 -17.21 0.37 -0.33
N ASN A 110 -15.92 0.57 -0.05
CA ASN A 110 -15.06 -0.42 0.64
C ASN A 110 -14.46 0.12 1.94
N GLY A 111 -14.97 1.25 2.44
CA GLY A 111 -14.48 1.90 3.67
C GLY A 111 -13.31 2.85 3.45
N SER A 112 -12.67 2.83 2.29
CA SER A 112 -11.68 3.86 1.93
C SER A 112 -12.35 5.18 1.54
N ARG A 113 -11.64 6.29 1.76
CA ARG A 113 -12.14 7.64 1.46
C ARG A 113 -11.04 8.59 1.02
N VAL A 114 -11.15 9.14 -0.18
CA VAL A 114 -10.25 10.20 -0.67
C VAL A 114 -10.46 11.48 0.13
N LEU A 115 -9.37 12.02 0.68
CA LEU A 115 -9.34 13.24 1.49
C LEU A 115 -8.76 14.44 0.73
N TYR A 116 -7.81 14.18 -0.16
CA TYR A 116 -7.15 15.20 -0.97
C TYR A 116 -6.69 14.64 -2.32
N VAL A 117 -6.67 15.49 -3.34
CA VAL A 117 -6.30 15.14 -4.71
C VAL A 117 -5.34 16.19 -5.25
N ASP A 118 -4.13 15.78 -5.63
CA ASP A 118 -3.16 16.58 -6.36
C ASP A 118 -3.07 16.06 -7.80
N VAL A 119 -3.86 16.66 -8.69
CA VAL A 119 -3.91 16.28 -10.10
C VAL A 119 -2.60 16.58 -10.83
N ALA A 120 -1.87 17.62 -10.42
CA ALA A 120 -0.62 17.99 -11.08
C ALA A 120 0.51 17.00 -10.75
N ALA A 121 0.53 16.48 -9.51
CA ALA A 121 1.48 15.46 -9.08
C ALA A 121 1.04 14.02 -9.37
N GLY A 122 -0.24 13.79 -9.71
CA GLY A 122 -0.79 12.43 -9.88
C GLY A 122 -0.90 11.68 -8.56
N LEU A 123 -1.19 12.38 -7.45
CA LEU A 123 -1.21 11.84 -6.09
C LEU A 123 -2.56 12.08 -5.41
N VAL A 124 -3.00 11.14 -4.59
CA VAL A 124 -4.19 11.25 -3.74
C VAL A 124 -3.88 10.87 -2.31
N ASP A 125 -4.41 11.62 -1.35
CA ASP A 125 -4.40 11.22 0.06
C ASP A 125 -5.69 10.49 0.35
N VAL A 126 -5.56 9.23 0.75
CA VAL A 126 -6.68 8.32 0.94
C VAL A 126 -6.69 7.84 2.38
N ALA A 127 -7.85 7.94 3.02
CA ALA A 127 -8.09 7.22 4.23
C ALA A 127 -8.41 5.77 3.96
N LEU A 128 -7.57 4.85 4.42
CA LEU A 128 -7.73 3.41 4.24
C LEU A 128 -8.36 2.79 5.50
N PRO A 129 -9.31 1.85 5.32
CA PRO A 129 -10.05 1.23 6.41
C PRO A 129 -9.19 0.31 7.28
#